data_AF-A0A9E3A1S9-F1
#
_entry.id   AF-A0A9E3A1S9-F1
#
_cell.length_a   1.000
_cell.length_b   1.000
_cell.length_c   1.000
_cell.angle_alpha   90.00
_cell.angle_beta   90.00
_cell.angle_gamma   90.00
#
_symmetry.space_group_name_H-M   'P 1'
#
loop_
_entity.id
_entity.type
_entity.pdbx_description
1 polymer ?
#
loop_
_entity_poly.entity_id
_entity_poly.type
_entity_poly.pdbx_seq_one_letter_code
_entity_poly.pdbx_strand_id
1 'polypeptide(L)' 'MDGSADRFLDLLHQLEDFTHAVSPEQAHTEFDETTLQLFWMRWPQLSGWAGSLWRLLSEELTGPSAPHGDSELHEIGEGG' A
#
# COMPACT_ATOMS: atom_id res chain seq x y z
N MET A 1 -4.24 17.16 15.98
CA MET A 1 -3.86 17.17 14.55
C MET A 1 -4.44 15.88 13.97
N ASP A 2 -5.74 15.69 14.14
CA ASP A 2 -6.40 14.37 14.07
C ASP A 2 -7.41 14.24 12.92
N GLY A 3 -7.94 15.36 12.43
CA GLY A 3 -8.96 15.34 11.38
C GLY A 3 -8.52 14.75 10.04
N SER A 4 -7.21 14.67 9.77
CA SER A 4 -6.69 14.05 8.55
C SER A 4 -6.74 12.53 8.60
N ALA A 5 -6.48 11.92 9.77
CA ALA A 5 -6.54 10.48 9.96
C ALA A 5 -7.99 9.99 9.99
N ASP A 6 -8.85 10.67 10.75
CA ASP A 6 -10.30 10.38 10.76
C ASP A 6 -10.91 10.49 9.36
N ARG A 7 -10.56 11.54 8.62
CA ARG A 7 -11.01 11.70 7.23
C ARG A 7 -10.48 10.60 6.31
N PHE A 8 -9.24 10.16 6.48
CA PHE A 8 -8.71 9.05 5.68
C PHE A 8 -9.46 7.74 5.97
N LEU A 9 -9.77 7.45 7.23
CA LEU A 9 -10.55 6.27 7.62
C LEU A 9 -11.97 6.30 7.05
N ASP A 10 -12.62 7.46 7.06
CA ASP A 10 -13.94 7.64 6.46
C ASP A 10 -13.91 7.40 4.93
N LEU A 11 -12.89 7.93 4.24
CA LEU A 11 -12.69 7.69 2.80
C LEU A 11 -12.41 6.22 2.48
N LEU A 12 -11.63 5.54 3.32
CA LEU A 12 -11.32 4.11 3.13
C LEU A 12 -12.59 3.26 3.28
N HIS A 13 -13.41 3.52 4.31
CA HIS A 13 -14.69 2.82 4.48
C HIS A 13 -15.63 3.07 3.31
N GLN A 14 -15.77 4.32 2.85
CA GLN A 14 -16.63 4.61 1.69
C GLN A 14 -16.16 3.90 0.42
N LEU A 15 -14.84 3.79 0.22
CA LEU A 15 -14.29 3.04 -0.90
C LEU A 15 -14.54 1.54 -0.77
N GLU A 16 -14.40 0.99 0.43
CA GLU A 16 -14.68 -0.43 0.71
C GLU A 16 -16.17 -0.76 0.52
N ASP A 17 -17.07 0.06 1.04
CA ASP A 17 -18.51 -0.07 0.83
C ASP A 17 -18.85 -0.01 -0.67
N PHE A 18 -18.22 0.91 -1.40
CA PHE A 18 -18.39 1.03 -2.83
C PHE A 18 -17.94 -0.22 -3.59
N THR A 19 -16.77 -0.78 -3.28
CA THR A 19 -16.28 -2.01 -3.95
C THR A 19 -17.07 -3.26 -3.58
N HIS A 20 -17.77 -3.28 -2.44
CA HIS A 20 -18.73 -4.32 -2.10
C HIS A 20 -20.07 -4.16 -2.84
N ALA A 21 -20.50 -2.92 -3.07
CA ALA A 21 -21.77 -2.63 -3.73
C ALA A 21 -21.71 -2.73 -5.26
N VAL A 22 -20.57 -2.38 -5.87
CA VAL A 22 -20.39 -2.31 -7.32
C VAL A 22 -19.18 -3.14 -7.73
N SER A 23 -19.41 -4.20 -8.51
CA SER A 23 -18.30 -4.99 -9.05
C SER A 23 -17.53 -4.22 -10.14
N PRO A 24 -16.27 -4.56 -10.41
CA PRO A 24 -15.51 -3.93 -11.50
C PRO A 24 -16.21 -4.04 -12.86
N GLU A 25 -16.83 -5.19 -13.15
CA GLU A 25 -17.60 -5.42 -14.38
C GLU A 25 -18.83 -4.52 -14.47
N GLN A 26 -19.52 -4.30 -13.34
CA GLN A 26 -20.64 -3.37 -13.26
C GLN A 26 -20.17 -1.93 -13.46
N ALA A 27 -19.13 -1.51 -12.75
CA ALA A 27 -18.54 -0.17 -12.88
C ALA A 27 -18.10 0.10 -14.33
N HIS A 28 -17.44 -0.85 -14.99
CA HIS A 28 -17.03 -0.72 -16.39
C HIS A 28 -18.21 -0.57 -17.36
N THR A 29 -19.38 -1.13 -17.02
CA THR A 29 -20.58 -1.07 -17.87
C THR A 29 -21.43 0.16 -17.60
N GLU A 30 -21.55 0.56 -16.32
CA GLU A 30 -22.46 1.62 -15.87
C GLU A 30 -21.82 3.01 -15.82
N PHE A 31 -20.49 3.08 -15.63
CA PHE A 31 -19.80 4.36 -15.59
C PHE A 31 -19.61 4.93 -16.99
N ASP A 32 -19.74 6.25 -17.09
CA ASP A 32 -19.43 6.94 -18.34
C ASP A 32 -17.92 6.93 -18.64
N GLU A 33 -17.59 7.14 -19.91
CA GLU A 33 -16.21 7.12 -20.39
C GLU A 33 -15.32 8.15 -19.68
N THR A 34 -15.86 9.32 -19.31
CA THR A 34 -15.07 10.36 -18.63
C THR A 34 -14.71 9.92 -17.22
N THR A 35 -15.65 9.30 -16.51
CA THR A 35 -15.43 8.71 -15.18
C THR A 35 -14.35 7.62 -15.23
N LEU A 36 -14.42 6.70 -16.21
CA LEU A 36 -13.42 5.64 -16.38
C LEU A 36 -12.03 6.20 -16.74
N GLN A 37 -11.96 7.22 -17.60
CA GLN A 37 -10.70 7.90 -17.93
C GLN A 37 -10.10 8.61 -16.72
N LEU A 38 -10.91 9.29 -15.91
CA LEU A 38 -10.44 9.95 -14.71
C LEU A 38 -9.90 8.95 -13.70
N PHE A 39 -10.61 7.82 -13.50
CA PHE A 39 -10.14 6.71 -12.68
C PHE A 39 -8.78 6.22 -13.18
N TRP A 40 -8.66 5.88 -14.46
CA TRP A 40 -7.42 5.40 -15.06
C TRP A 40 -6.25 6.37 -14.88
N MET A 41 -6.50 7.67 -15.04
CA MET A 41 -5.47 8.71 -14.92
C MET A 41 -5.03 8.96 -13.47
N ARG A 42 -5.95 8.89 -12.50
CA ARG A 42 -5.67 9.24 -11.09
C ARG A 42 -5.26 8.05 -10.23
N TRP A 43 -5.73 6.86 -10.57
CA TRP A 43 -5.49 5.64 -9.79
C TRP A 43 -4.01 5.28 -9.60
N PRO A 44 -3.10 5.42 -10.60
CA PRO A 44 -1.69 5.07 -10.42
C PRO A 44 -1.00 5.87 -9.32
N GLN A 45 -1.30 7.16 -9.20
CA GLN A 45 -0.73 8.01 -8.15
C GLN A 45 -1.28 7.65 -6.77
N LEU A 46 -2.60 7.44 -6.68
CA LEU A 46 -3.26 7.06 -5.43
C LEU A 46 -2.77 5.70 -4.92
N SER A 47 -2.77 4.69 -5.79
CA SER A 47 -2.31 3.33 -5.48
C SER A 47 -0.81 3.27 -5.17
N GLY A 48 0.00 4.12 -5.81
CA GLY A 48 1.42 4.27 -5.48
C GLY A 48 1.63 4.71 -4.03
N TRP A 49 0.94 5.77 -3.59
CA TRP A 49 1.03 6.25 -2.21
C TRP A 49 0.50 5.23 -1.21
N ALA A 50 -0.68 4.64 -1.47
CA ALA A 50 -1.27 3.63 -0.60
C ALA A 50 -0.39 2.36 -0.50
N GLY A 51 0.21 1.93 -1.61
CA GLY A 51 1.14 0.82 -1.66
C GLY A 51 2.44 1.10 -0.90
N SER A 52 2.97 2.32 -0.97
CA SER A 52 4.12 2.73 -0.15
C SER A 52 3.79 2.71 1.35
N LEU A 53 2.62 3.21 1.75
CA LEU A 53 2.16 3.14 3.14
C LEU A 53 2.02 1.69 3.60
N TRP A 54 1.43 0.83 2.78
CA TRP A 54 1.32 -0.60 3.07
C TRP A 54 2.68 -1.26 3.28
N ARG A 55 3.69 -0.93 2.45
CA ARG A 55 5.05 -1.47 2.59
C ARG A 55 5.69 -1.05 3.91
N LEU A 56 5.63 0.23 4.27
CA LEU A 56 6.16 0.72 5.54
C LEU A 56 5.51 -0.01 6.73
N LEU A 57 4.18 -0.13 6.73
CA LEU A 57 3.45 -0.86 7.77
C LEU A 57 3.81 -2.35 7.78
N SER A 58 3.95 -2.97 6.61
CA SER A 58 4.33 -4.38 6.50
C SER A 58 5.74 -4.62 7.05
N GLU A 59 6.69 -3.74 6.73
CA GLU A 59 8.07 -3.81 7.25
C GLU A 59 8.11 -3.65 8.77
N GLU A 60 7.33 -2.73 9.32
CA GLU A 60 7.18 -2.56 10.78
C GLU A 60 6.55 -3.80 11.44
N LEU A 61 5.51 -4.38 10.83
CA LEU A 61 4.85 -5.58 11.33
C LEU A 61 5.69 -6.86 11.18
N THR A 62 6.71 -6.84 10.31
CA THR A 62 7.57 -8.00 10.02
C THR A 62 8.88 -8.02 10.82
N GLY A 63 9.18 -7.01 11.67
CA GLY A 63 10.37 -7.00 12.53
C GLY A 63 10.07 -7.11 14.04
N PRO A 64 10.87 -7.80 14.90
CA PRO A 64 12.03 -8.68 14.68
C PRO A 64 11.73 -10.14 15.09
N SER A 65 11.66 -11.05 14.12
CA SER A 65 11.92 -12.48 14.35
C SER A 65 12.80 -13.09 13.26
N ALA A 66 13.46 -12.26 12.45
CA ALA A 66 14.59 -12.70 11.65
C ALA A 66 15.80 -12.78 12.58
N PRO A 67 16.37 -13.97 12.86
CA PRO A 67 17.66 -14.03 13.52
C PRO A 67 18.63 -13.26 12.63
N HIS A 68 19.15 -12.14 13.17
CA HIS A 68 20.36 -11.54 12.65
C HIS A 68 21.43 -12.59 12.82
N GLY A 69 21.63 -13.39 11.77
CA GLY A 69 22.85 -14.14 11.59
C GLY A 69 23.94 -13.12 11.34
N ASP A 70 24.45 -12.55 12.42
CA ASP A 70 25.84 -12.12 12.53
C ASP A 70 26.69 -13.33 12.12
N SER A 71 26.94 -13.45 10.82
CA SER A 71 28.16 -14.06 10.36
C SER A 71 29.06 -12.89 10.01
N GLU A 72 29.63 -12.32 11.07
CA GLU A 72 30.79 -11.46 10.99
C GLU A 72 31.77 -12.09 10.00
N LEU A 73 31.90 -11.47 8.83
CA LEU A 73 33.04 -11.67 7.97
C LEU A 73 34.25 -11.11 8.73
N HIS A 74 34.79 -11.91 9.64
CA HIS A 74 36.07 -11.63 10.24
C HIS A 74 37.17 -12.02 9.25
N GLU A 75 37.41 -11.10 8.33
CA GLU A 75 38.71 -10.95 7.69
C GLU A 75 39.72 -10.56 8.78
N ILE A 76 40.64 -11.47 9.16
CA ILE A 76 42.05 -11.18 9.45
C ILE A 76 42.85 -12.48 9.72
N GLY A 77 44.05 -12.57 9.15
CA GLY A 77 45.06 -13.52 9.62
C GLY A 77 46.14 -13.90 8.60
N GLU A 78 47.00 -12.95 8.25
CA GLU A 78 48.28 -13.22 7.58
C GLU A 78 49.24 -13.98 8.50
N GLY A 79 50.06 -14.89 7.94
CA GLY A 79 51.35 -15.29 8.53
C GLY A 79 51.53 -16.78 8.85
N GLY A 80 52.49 -17.42 8.16
CA GLY A 80 53.00 -18.76 8.46
C GLY A 80 53.75 -19.38 7.28
#